data_AF-K1TXN0-F1
#
_entry.id   AF-K1TXN0-F1
#
_cell.length_a   1.000
_cell.length_b   1.000
_cell.length_c   1.000
_cell.angle_alpha   90.00
_cell.angle_beta   90.00
_cell.angle_gamma   90.00
#
_symmetry.space_group_name_H-M   'P 1'
#
loop_
_entity.id
_entity.type
_entity.pdbx_description
1 polymer ?
#
loop_
_entity_poly.entity_id
_entity_poly.type
_entity_poly.pdbx_seq_one_letter_code
_entity_poly.pdbx_strand_id
1 'polypeptide(L)'
;TETGSSEKSSSDTDGKEETVYIISNADGTTKKVIVSDWLKNGSHNATIEDETSLKDVKNVKGNESFTNSGENYKWAAEGSDIYYQGTTDKTLPVDMKITYTLDGKTVTPDEIKGKSGKVTIRFDYTNNEKRTVKVDGKDTQMYVPFLMVTGTVLDNEKFSNVKVTNGKLVNDGDRSAVLGFALPGMQENLGLDKDDYEIPSYVEISADVKNFELMTCMTVGTTELFNEVDTDKLNMDDIDGTIKEFTDAVDQLSDGSSQLYDGLVTLFEKSGELADGTKQLADGAGTLYDGTGTLVNGTNDLKSGADELNVGAVKLKDGTVSLVAGIKDLKTGAEALDSGAGKLKEGTSALAGGANDLIKGADKLNSGASSLDSGASQVESGAG
;
A
#
# COMPACT_ATOMS: atom_id res chain seq x y z
N THR A 1 -10.81 29.29 -23.89
CA THR A 1 -9.88 30.13 -24.67
C THR A 1 -8.48 29.73 -24.26
N GLU A 2 -8.00 28.66 -24.88
CA GLU A 2 -6.64 28.14 -24.68
C GLU A 2 -5.68 29.09 -25.39
N THR A 3 -4.80 29.73 -24.62
CA THR A 3 -3.63 30.41 -25.15
C THR A 3 -2.50 29.39 -25.13
N GLY A 4 -2.26 28.78 -26.29
CA GLY A 4 -1.07 27.98 -26.52
C GLY A 4 0.16 28.88 -26.47
N SER A 5 0.85 28.87 -25.34
CA SER A 5 2.24 29.29 -25.26
C SER A 5 3.08 28.24 -25.97
N SER A 6 3.73 28.66 -27.05
CA SER A 6 4.69 27.84 -27.78
C SER A 6 5.94 27.65 -26.93
N GLU A 7 5.99 26.56 -26.17
CA GLU A 7 7.26 26.03 -25.68
C GLU A 7 8.09 25.57 -26.88
N LYS A 8 9.12 26.35 -27.22
CA LYS A 8 10.20 25.86 -28.08
C LYS A 8 10.92 24.75 -27.32
N SER A 9 10.66 23.51 -27.71
CA SER A 9 11.51 22.35 -27.43
C SER A 9 12.98 22.70 -27.74
N SER A 10 13.82 22.75 -26.72
CA SER A 10 15.26 23.05 -26.82
C SER A 10 16.11 21.80 -27.14
N SER A 11 15.59 20.85 -27.91
CA SER A 11 16.18 19.48 -27.99
C SER A 11 17.12 19.22 -29.17
N ASP A 12 17.38 20.16 -30.08
CA ASP A 12 18.02 19.85 -31.37
C ASP A 12 19.48 20.31 -31.50
N THR A 13 20.14 20.74 -30.42
CA THR A 13 21.53 21.23 -30.47
C THR A 13 22.46 20.43 -29.56
N ASP A 14 23.62 20.04 -30.08
CA ASP A 14 24.72 19.50 -29.28
C ASP A 14 25.19 20.53 -28.24
N GLY A 15 25.57 20.07 -27.06
CA GLY A 15 25.99 20.96 -25.98
C GLY A 15 26.35 20.22 -24.70
N LYS A 16 26.78 20.97 -23.69
CA LYS A 16 27.12 20.47 -22.36
C LYS A 16 26.45 21.33 -21.29
N GLU A 17 25.78 20.69 -20.35
CA GLU A 17 25.29 21.31 -19.11
C GLU A 17 25.97 20.67 -17.91
N GLU A 18 26.49 21.49 -17.00
CA GLU A 18 27.21 21.05 -15.80
C GLU A 18 26.47 21.52 -14.56
N THR A 19 26.19 20.60 -13.62
CA THR A 19 25.61 20.92 -12.31
C THR A 19 26.57 20.51 -11.20
N VAL A 20 26.92 21.47 -10.33
CA VAL A 20 27.83 21.23 -9.21
C VAL A 20 27.03 21.05 -7.91
N TYR A 21 27.09 19.85 -7.35
CA TYR A 21 26.51 19.50 -6.06
C TYR A 21 27.58 19.54 -4.97
N ILE A 22 27.31 20.32 -3.92
CA ILE A 22 28.19 20.45 -2.77
C ILE A 22 27.50 19.83 -1.57
N ILE A 23 28.15 18.85 -0.95
CA ILE A 23 27.75 18.32 0.35
C ILE A 23 28.66 18.96 1.39
N SER A 24 28.08 19.76 2.28
CA SER A 24 28.79 20.46 3.34
C SER A 24 28.49 19.87 4.72
N ASN A 25 29.42 20.07 5.65
CA ASN A 25 29.17 19.86 7.07
C ASN A 25 28.29 20.99 7.63
N ALA A 26 27.82 20.83 8.86
CA ALA A 26 26.92 21.80 9.50
C ALA A 26 27.52 23.21 9.68
N ASP A 27 28.84 23.36 9.64
CA ASP A 27 29.55 24.65 9.69
C ASP A 27 29.81 25.27 8.30
N GLY A 28 29.36 24.62 7.23
CA GLY A 28 29.57 25.02 5.84
C GLY A 28 30.81 24.41 5.18
N THR A 29 31.70 23.75 5.92
CA THR A 29 32.92 23.16 5.35
C THR A 29 32.59 22.05 4.34
N THR A 30 33.22 22.12 3.16
CA THR A 30 32.96 21.17 2.07
C THR A 30 33.42 19.76 2.44
N LYS A 31 32.49 18.81 2.40
CA LYS A 31 32.76 17.38 2.60
C LYS A 31 33.01 16.67 1.27
N LYS A 32 32.22 17.02 0.25
CA LYS A 32 32.31 16.40 -1.07
C LYS A 32 31.74 17.33 -2.15
N VAL A 33 32.42 17.42 -3.28
CA VAL A 33 31.91 18.05 -4.49
C VAL A 33 31.67 16.98 -5.54
N ILE A 34 30.45 16.95 -6.08
CA ILE A 34 30.05 16.09 -7.18
C ILE A 34 29.67 16.99 -8.34
N VAL A 35 30.23 16.76 -9.51
CA VAL A 35 29.84 17.46 -10.73
C VAL A 35 29.10 16.45 -11.61
N SER A 36 27.93 16.83 -12.07
CA SER A 36 27.10 16.05 -12.98
C SER A 36 27.04 16.77 -14.32
N ASP A 37 27.47 16.09 -15.37
CA ASP A 37 27.52 16.61 -16.72
C ASP A 37 26.49 15.89 -17.59
N TRP A 38 25.72 16.69 -18.33
CA TRP A 38 24.83 16.24 -19.39
C TRP A 38 25.40 16.68 -20.73
N LEU A 39 25.91 15.72 -21.51
CA LEU A 39 26.32 15.93 -22.89
C LEU A 39 25.10 15.68 -23.79
N LYS A 40 24.57 16.76 -24.35
CA LYS A 40 23.44 16.76 -25.28
C LYS A 40 23.91 16.32 -26.66
N ASN A 41 23.21 15.36 -27.24
CA ASN A 41 23.54 14.77 -28.54
C ASN A 41 22.42 15.03 -29.57
N GLY A 42 22.08 16.29 -29.79
CA GLY A 42 21.04 16.70 -30.75
C GLY A 42 21.36 16.27 -32.19
N SER A 43 22.64 16.11 -32.53
CA SER A 43 23.09 15.59 -33.83
C SER A 43 23.05 14.06 -33.95
N HIS A 44 22.70 13.34 -32.87
CA HIS A 44 22.68 11.88 -32.80
C HIS A 44 24.00 11.22 -33.24
N ASN A 45 25.12 11.79 -32.84
CA ASN A 45 26.44 11.26 -33.11
C ASN A 45 26.62 9.89 -32.41
N ALA A 46 27.25 8.95 -33.11
CA ALA A 46 27.61 7.66 -32.53
C ALA A 46 28.66 7.80 -31.40
N THR A 47 29.39 8.90 -31.39
CA THR A 47 30.45 9.17 -30.40
C THR A 47 30.41 10.63 -29.98
N ILE A 48 30.62 10.87 -28.69
CA ILE A 48 30.81 12.21 -28.12
C ILE A 48 32.17 12.26 -27.44
N GLU A 49 32.92 13.32 -27.70
CA GLU A 49 34.18 13.60 -27.01
C GLU A 49 33.96 14.77 -26.06
N ASP A 50 34.47 14.65 -24.84
CA ASP A 50 34.37 15.67 -23.80
C ASP A 50 35.68 15.75 -23.00
N GLU A 51 36.09 16.97 -22.67
CA GLU A 51 37.30 17.22 -21.89
C GLU A 51 36.89 17.51 -20.44
N THR A 52 37.29 16.63 -19.52
CA THR A 52 36.92 16.74 -18.12
C THR A 52 38.08 16.43 -17.18
N SER A 53 38.29 17.35 -16.23
CA SER A 53 39.24 17.19 -15.11
C SER A 53 38.64 16.42 -13.92
N LEU A 54 37.43 15.90 -14.07
CA LEU A 54 36.73 15.19 -13.00
C LEU A 54 37.40 13.86 -12.68
N LYS A 55 37.43 13.54 -11.38
CA LYS A 55 37.90 12.27 -10.83
C LYS A 55 36.72 11.31 -10.66
N ASP A 56 37.00 10.01 -10.66
CA ASP A 56 35.99 8.96 -10.43
C ASP A 56 34.76 9.07 -11.35
N VAL A 57 35.00 9.40 -12.63
CA VAL A 57 33.96 9.57 -13.65
C VAL A 57 33.14 8.28 -13.82
N LYS A 58 31.82 8.42 -13.79
CA LYS A 58 30.85 7.32 -13.89
C LYS A 58 29.66 7.74 -14.74
N ASN A 59 29.26 6.87 -15.66
CA ASN A 59 27.94 6.97 -16.30
C ASN A 59 26.85 6.81 -15.22
N VAL A 60 25.87 7.71 -15.20
CA VAL A 60 24.75 7.69 -14.25
C VAL A 60 23.40 7.36 -14.89
N LYS A 61 23.31 7.37 -16.22
CA LYS A 61 22.09 7.05 -16.95
C LYS A 61 22.43 6.41 -18.30
N GLY A 62 22.00 5.15 -18.44
CA GLY A 62 22.28 4.34 -19.63
C GLY A 62 23.42 3.34 -19.39
N ASN A 63 23.87 2.70 -20.47
CA ASN A 63 24.91 1.67 -20.44
C ASN A 63 26.08 2.01 -21.39
N GLU A 64 26.13 3.26 -21.85
CA GLU A 64 27.15 3.77 -22.76
C GLU A 64 28.50 3.67 -22.07
N SER A 65 29.44 3.02 -22.75
CA SER A 65 30.81 2.90 -22.30
C SER A 65 31.62 4.13 -22.71
N PHE A 66 32.69 4.41 -21.98
CA PHE A 66 33.66 5.43 -22.36
C PHE A 66 35.08 4.88 -22.28
N THR A 67 35.96 5.54 -23.03
CA THR A 67 37.40 5.41 -22.90
C THR A 67 37.97 6.79 -22.61
N ASN A 68 39.09 6.87 -21.91
CA ASN A 68 39.72 8.16 -21.61
C ASN A 68 41.24 8.12 -21.87
N SER A 69 41.77 9.25 -22.31
CA SER A 69 43.20 9.51 -22.47
C SER A 69 43.54 10.85 -21.81
N GLY A 70 43.94 10.80 -20.54
CA GLY A 70 44.07 12.00 -19.71
C GLY A 70 42.69 12.57 -19.39
N GLU A 71 42.51 13.86 -19.68
CA GLU A 71 41.24 14.58 -19.48
C GLU A 71 40.28 14.41 -20.67
N ASN A 72 40.69 13.78 -21.77
CA ASN A 72 39.84 13.55 -22.93
C ASN A 72 39.06 12.24 -22.80
N TYR A 73 37.74 12.34 -22.66
CA TYR A 73 36.81 11.22 -22.59
C TYR A 73 36.08 11.06 -23.92
N LYS A 74 35.98 9.81 -24.38
CA LYS A 74 35.29 9.42 -25.61
C LYS A 74 34.20 8.43 -25.26
N TRP A 75 32.95 8.88 -25.41
CA TRP A 75 31.73 8.16 -25.07
C TRP A 75 31.12 7.48 -26.30
N ALA A 76 30.82 6.19 -26.19
CA ALA A 76 30.06 5.45 -27.21
C ALA A 76 28.56 5.78 -27.07
N ALA A 77 28.17 6.95 -27.57
CA ALA A 77 26.86 7.55 -27.37
C ALA A 77 25.74 6.91 -28.19
N GLU A 78 26.07 6.35 -29.37
CA GLU A 78 25.11 5.66 -30.24
C GLU A 78 23.80 6.46 -30.48
N GLY A 79 23.94 7.79 -30.64
CA GLY A 79 22.83 8.71 -30.87
C GLY A 79 22.08 9.16 -29.61
N SER A 80 22.49 8.70 -28.43
CA SER A 80 21.92 9.09 -27.13
C SER A 80 22.69 10.25 -26.50
N ASP A 81 22.03 10.98 -25.61
CA ASP A 81 22.69 11.87 -24.66
C ASP A 81 23.56 11.06 -23.68
N ILE A 82 24.60 11.70 -23.14
CA ILE A 82 25.41 11.13 -22.07
C ILE A 82 25.15 11.88 -20.78
N TYR A 83 24.92 11.14 -19.69
CA TYR A 83 24.87 11.69 -18.34
C TYR A 83 25.93 11.01 -17.51
N TYR A 84 26.89 11.78 -17.04
CA TYR A 84 27.95 11.23 -16.21
C TYR A 84 28.22 12.15 -15.02
N GLN A 85 28.80 11.59 -13.96
CA GLN A 85 29.21 12.34 -12.80
C GLN A 85 30.65 12.04 -12.43
N GLY A 86 31.31 12.98 -11.78
CA GLY A 86 32.60 12.78 -11.15
C GLY A 86 32.77 13.65 -9.91
N THR A 87 33.96 13.67 -9.35
CA THR A 87 34.33 14.49 -8.19
C THR A 87 35.45 15.46 -8.55
N THR A 88 35.56 16.54 -7.80
CA THR A 88 36.59 17.57 -8.03
C THR A 88 37.09 18.15 -6.71
N ASP A 89 38.35 18.56 -6.72
CA ASP A 89 38.99 19.31 -5.62
C ASP A 89 39.24 20.78 -6.00
N LYS A 90 38.67 21.25 -7.13
CA LYS A 90 38.77 22.65 -7.53
C LYS A 90 38.08 23.53 -6.49
N THR A 91 38.63 24.73 -6.31
CA THR A 91 38.03 25.76 -5.45
C THR A 91 36.66 26.16 -5.99
N LEU A 92 35.70 26.33 -5.09
CA LEU A 92 34.36 26.75 -5.44
C LEU A 92 34.35 28.25 -5.80
N PRO A 93 33.51 28.66 -6.77
CA PRO A 93 33.38 30.08 -7.13
C PRO A 93 32.78 30.90 -5.99
N VAL A 94 31.92 30.29 -5.17
CA VAL A 94 31.35 30.90 -3.98
C VAL A 94 31.54 29.95 -2.79
N ASP A 95 32.21 30.44 -1.74
CA ASP A 95 32.32 29.73 -0.47
C ASP A 95 31.10 30.02 0.43
N MET A 96 30.73 29.04 1.27
CA MET A 96 29.67 29.16 2.26
C MET A 96 30.21 28.87 3.65
N LYS A 97 29.90 29.76 4.60
CA LYS A 97 30.17 29.55 6.03
C LYS A 97 28.87 29.63 6.82
N ILE A 98 28.66 28.66 7.70
CA ILE A 98 27.47 28.62 8.57
C ILE A 98 27.88 28.87 10.02
N THR A 99 27.29 29.89 10.63
CA THR A 99 27.53 30.24 12.03
C THR A 99 26.24 30.12 12.84
N TYR A 100 26.34 29.55 14.04
CA TYR A 100 25.22 29.40 14.97
C TYR A 100 25.44 30.26 16.20
N THR A 101 24.37 30.90 16.66
CA THR A 101 24.33 31.48 18.00
C THR A 101 23.13 30.96 18.77
N LEU A 102 23.31 30.76 20.07
CA LEU A 102 22.25 30.46 21.04
C LEU A 102 22.26 31.55 22.09
N ASP A 103 21.14 32.25 22.25
CA ASP A 103 20.97 33.40 23.14
C ASP A 103 22.07 34.47 22.95
N GLY A 104 22.44 34.70 21.68
CA GLY A 104 23.45 35.66 21.27
C GLY A 104 24.90 35.21 21.45
N LYS A 105 25.16 33.98 21.93
CA LYS A 105 26.51 33.42 22.04
C LYS A 105 26.80 32.46 20.90
N THR A 106 27.94 32.62 20.24
CA THR A 106 28.41 31.67 19.22
C THR A 106 28.60 30.28 19.83
N VAL A 107 28.08 29.27 19.14
CA VAL A 107 28.15 27.86 19.53
C VAL A 107 28.45 27.01 18.30
N THR A 108 29.02 25.83 18.52
CA THR A 108 29.23 24.84 17.47
C THR A 108 27.94 24.05 17.19
N PRO A 109 27.81 23.42 16.00
CA PRO A 109 26.68 22.55 15.67
C PRO A 109 26.44 21.41 16.67
N ASP A 110 27.49 20.92 17.35
CA ASP A 110 27.35 19.85 18.35
C ASP A 110 26.92 20.37 19.72
N GLU A 111 27.34 21.58 20.10
CA GLU A 111 26.97 22.19 21.39
C GLU A 111 25.51 22.63 21.45
N ILE A 112 24.95 23.04 20.31
CA ILE A 112 23.57 23.55 20.21
C ILE A 112 22.52 22.43 20.16
N LYS A 113 22.90 21.20 19.79
CA LYS A 113 21.97 20.06 19.72
C LYS A 113 21.25 19.82 21.04
N GLY A 114 19.93 19.67 20.96
CA GLY A 114 19.03 19.46 22.08
C GLY A 114 18.87 20.66 23.02
N LYS A 115 19.47 21.82 22.71
CA LYS A 115 19.31 23.04 23.50
C LYS A 115 18.05 23.79 23.10
N SER A 116 17.56 24.61 24.01
CA SER A 116 16.42 25.49 23.80
C SER A 116 16.85 26.92 24.07
N GLY A 117 16.28 27.88 23.35
CA GLY A 117 16.61 29.30 23.45
C GLY A 117 16.44 30.00 22.11
N LYS A 118 16.91 31.24 22.02
CA LYS A 118 16.85 32.01 20.78
C LYS A 118 18.04 31.63 19.90
N VAL A 119 17.77 30.99 18.78
CA VAL A 119 18.78 30.57 17.82
C VAL A 119 18.85 31.54 16.66
N THR A 120 20.06 31.86 16.24
CA THR A 120 20.32 32.51 14.95
C THR A 120 21.29 31.64 14.16
N ILE A 121 20.93 31.34 12.92
CA ILE A 121 21.75 30.62 11.95
C ILE A 121 22.05 31.58 10.80
N ARG A 122 23.34 31.79 10.54
CA ARG A 122 23.80 32.73 9.51
C ARG A 122 24.60 31.99 8.44
N PHE A 123 24.22 32.21 7.19
CA PHE A 123 24.86 31.69 5.99
C PHE A 123 25.58 32.84 5.30
N ASP A 124 26.89 32.93 5.49
CA ASP A 124 27.73 33.94 4.83
C ASP A 124 28.28 33.38 3.53
N TYR A 125 28.11 34.13 2.44
CA TYR A 125 28.61 33.78 1.11
C TYR A 125 29.79 34.64 0.71
N THR A 126 30.87 34.01 0.27
CA THR A 126 32.07 34.72 -0.22
C THR A 126 32.30 34.39 -1.68
N ASN A 127 32.14 35.39 -2.54
CA ASN A 127 32.39 35.25 -3.97
C ASN A 127 33.89 35.37 -4.25
N ASN A 128 34.47 34.35 -4.85
CA ASN A 128 35.89 34.28 -5.20
C ASN A 128 36.13 34.48 -6.71
N GLU A 129 35.08 34.51 -7.51
CA GLU A 129 35.17 34.54 -8.97
C GLU A 129 35.12 35.99 -9.48
N LYS A 130 36.26 36.46 -10.03
CA LYS A 130 36.38 37.79 -10.64
C LYS A 130 36.71 37.69 -12.12
N ARG A 131 36.19 38.64 -12.89
CA ARG A 131 36.49 38.81 -14.31
C ARG A 131 36.88 40.25 -14.60
N THR A 132 37.80 40.41 -15.54
CA THR A 132 38.12 41.72 -16.12
C THR A 132 37.05 42.07 -17.13
N VAL A 133 36.33 43.15 -16.91
CA VAL A 133 35.35 43.71 -17.85
C VAL A 133 35.71 45.15 -18.17
N LYS A 134 35.28 45.63 -19.34
CA LYS A 134 35.47 47.03 -19.74
C LYS A 134 34.26 47.83 -19.33
N VAL A 135 34.43 48.69 -18.33
CA VAL A 135 33.42 49.68 -17.92
C VAL A 135 33.93 51.05 -18.34
N ASP A 136 33.16 51.77 -19.16
CA ASP A 136 33.55 53.07 -19.71
C ASP A 136 34.95 53.09 -20.36
N GLY A 137 35.31 51.99 -21.03
CA GLY A 137 36.61 51.82 -21.70
C GLY A 137 37.80 51.56 -20.76
N LYS A 138 37.57 51.40 -19.45
CA LYS A 138 38.59 51.02 -18.46
C LYS A 138 38.43 49.57 -18.03
N ASP A 139 39.56 48.87 -17.94
CA ASP A 139 39.59 47.51 -17.40
C ASP A 139 39.29 47.56 -15.90
N THR A 140 38.18 46.96 -15.50
CA THR A 140 37.69 46.89 -14.12
C THR A 140 37.54 45.43 -13.72
N GLN A 141 37.99 45.10 -12.51
CA GLN A 141 37.76 43.79 -11.91
C GLN A 141 36.38 43.77 -11.27
N MET A 142 35.49 42.91 -11.76
CA MET A 142 34.15 42.72 -11.21
C MET A 142 33.94 41.27 -10.82
N TYR A 143 33.21 41.04 -9.75
CA TYR A 143 32.76 39.71 -9.36
C TYR A 143 31.74 39.18 -10.37
N VAL A 144 31.77 37.88 -10.64
CA VAL A 144 30.68 37.22 -11.38
C VAL A 144 29.42 37.27 -10.52
N PRO A 145 28.28 37.77 -11.02
CA PRO A 145 27.09 37.96 -10.20
C PRO A 145 26.40 36.61 -9.93
N PHE A 146 26.60 36.08 -8.73
CA PHE A 146 25.89 34.90 -8.25
C PHE A 146 24.69 35.32 -7.40
N LEU A 147 23.50 34.78 -7.70
CA LEU A 147 22.40 34.70 -6.75
C LEU A 147 22.53 33.41 -5.95
N MET A 148 22.63 33.56 -4.63
CA MET A 148 22.62 32.46 -3.68
C MET A 148 21.26 32.41 -2.99
N VAL A 149 20.52 31.31 -3.14
CA VAL A 149 19.19 31.11 -2.52
C VAL A 149 19.29 29.96 -1.53
N THR A 150 18.99 30.22 -0.26
CA THR A 150 18.98 29.22 0.82
C THR A 150 17.56 28.91 1.24
N GLY A 151 17.20 27.63 1.16
CA GLY A 151 15.91 27.10 1.58
C GLY A 151 16.04 26.08 2.71
N THR A 152 15.07 26.07 3.60
CA THR A 152 14.94 25.06 4.65
C THR A 152 13.49 24.97 5.15
N VAL A 153 13.14 23.85 5.76
CA VAL A 153 11.83 23.62 6.38
C VAL A 153 12.03 23.36 7.86
N LEU A 154 11.25 24.08 8.67
CA LEU A 154 11.28 24.03 10.11
C LEU A 154 10.01 23.37 10.65
N ASP A 155 10.19 22.58 11.71
CA ASP A 155 9.11 21.94 12.47
C ASP A 155 8.56 22.92 13.52
N ASN A 156 7.28 23.30 13.43
CA ASN A 156 6.69 24.30 14.32
C ASN A 156 6.49 23.80 15.76
N GLU A 157 6.58 22.49 16.03
CA GLU A 157 6.60 22.00 17.42
C GLU A 157 7.91 22.39 18.14
N LYS A 158 9.00 22.52 17.36
CA LYS A 158 10.34 22.84 17.86
C LYS A 158 10.70 24.30 17.65
N PHE A 159 10.33 24.89 16.52
CA PHE A 159 10.69 26.24 16.12
C PHE A 159 9.48 27.17 16.16
N SER A 160 9.64 28.35 16.76
CA SER A 160 8.59 29.37 16.84
C SER A 160 9.18 30.76 16.64
N ASN A 161 8.35 31.75 16.31
CA ASN A 161 8.79 33.13 16.07
C ASN A 161 9.90 33.23 15.01
N VAL A 162 9.81 32.41 13.96
CA VAL A 162 10.79 32.33 12.88
C VAL A 162 10.84 33.65 12.12
N LYS A 163 12.06 34.10 11.77
CA LYS A 163 12.33 35.25 10.91
C LYS A 163 13.48 34.93 9.97
N VAL A 164 13.45 35.49 8.77
CA VAL A 164 14.53 35.40 7.78
C VAL A 164 14.88 36.78 7.26
N THR A 165 16.16 37.05 7.03
CA THR A 165 16.62 38.27 6.34
C THR A 165 16.53 38.09 4.82
N ASN A 166 16.12 39.13 4.10
CA ASN A 166 16.14 39.17 2.62
C ASN A 166 15.51 37.91 2.03
N GLY A 167 14.28 37.61 2.44
CA GLY A 167 13.67 36.32 2.20
C GLY A 167 12.19 36.28 2.55
N LYS A 168 11.59 35.11 2.33
CA LYS A 168 10.20 34.83 2.63
C LYS A 168 10.09 33.68 3.63
N LEU A 169 9.12 33.83 4.52
CA LEU A 169 8.67 32.79 5.43
C LEU A 169 7.22 32.45 5.08
N VAL A 170 6.93 31.16 4.90
CA VAL A 170 5.57 30.64 4.75
C VAL A 170 5.33 29.61 5.84
N ASN A 171 4.16 29.68 6.47
CA ASN A 171 3.78 28.83 7.61
C ASN A 171 2.40 28.23 7.34
N ASP A 172 2.28 26.91 7.47
CA ASP A 172 1.06 26.13 7.22
C ASP A 172 0.38 25.63 8.51
N GLY A 173 0.88 26.04 9.68
CA GLY A 173 0.45 25.58 11.00
C GLY A 173 1.44 24.60 11.63
N ASP A 174 1.81 23.55 10.91
CA ASP A 174 2.67 22.47 11.42
C ASP A 174 4.15 22.68 11.09
N ARG A 175 4.43 23.40 10.00
CA ARG A 175 5.79 23.67 9.51
C ARG A 175 5.95 25.11 9.05
N SER A 176 7.20 25.52 8.91
CA SER A 176 7.61 26.81 8.38
C SER A 176 8.64 26.60 7.28
N ALA A 177 8.28 26.93 6.03
CA ALA A 177 9.21 26.99 4.92
C ALA A 177 9.90 28.36 4.92
N VAL A 178 11.23 28.37 4.94
CA VAL A 178 12.06 29.57 4.94
C VAL A 178 12.91 29.59 3.69
N LEU A 179 12.85 30.68 2.96
CA LEU A 179 13.69 30.97 1.79
C LEU A 179 14.35 32.33 2.00
N GLY A 180 15.66 32.42 1.82
CA GLY A 180 16.39 33.68 1.82
C GLY A 180 17.37 33.75 0.67
N PHE A 181 17.74 34.97 0.24
CA PHE A 181 18.68 35.18 -0.85
C PHE A 181 19.84 36.09 -0.47
N ALA A 182 20.95 35.95 -1.20
CA ALA A 182 22.14 36.77 -1.09
C ALA A 182 22.84 36.94 -2.46
N LEU A 183 23.52 38.06 -2.65
CA LEU A 183 24.22 38.51 -3.84
C LEU A 183 25.67 38.89 -3.49
N PRO A 184 26.53 37.92 -3.14
CA PRO A 184 27.90 38.19 -2.69
C PRO A 184 28.75 38.85 -3.78
N GLY A 185 29.37 39.99 -3.46
CA GLY A 185 30.21 40.76 -4.38
C GLY A 185 29.45 41.83 -5.19
N MET A 186 28.11 41.86 -5.12
CA MET A 186 27.31 42.79 -5.93
C MET A 186 27.37 44.23 -5.41
N GLN A 187 27.46 44.43 -4.10
CA GLN A 187 27.66 45.75 -3.51
C GLN A 187 28.93 46.41 -4.07
N GLU A 188 30.02 45.66 -4.13
CA GLU A 188 31.32 46.11 -4.65
C GLU A 188 31.26 46.37 -6.15
N ASN A 189 30.57 45.51 -6.91
CA ASN A 189 30.40 45.68 -8.35
C ASN A 189 29.68 46.98 -8.71
N LEU A 190 28.65 47.35 -7.94
CA LEU A 190 27.87 48.57 -8.18
C LEU A 190 28.48 49.83 -7.55
N GLY A 191 29.52 49.68 -6.71
CA GLY A 191 30.18 50.80 -6.04
C GLY A 191 29.25 51.57 -5.10
N LEU A 192 28.22 50.93 -4.56
CA LEU A 192 27.20 51.56 -3.71
C LEU A 192 27.71 51.72 -2.27
N ASP A 193 27.41 52.86 -1.65
CA ASP A 193 27.66 53.06 -0.23
C ASP A 193 26.67 52.20 0.58
N LYS A 194 27.19 51.52 1.61
CA LYS A 194 26.39 50.64 2.48
C LYS A 194 25.40 51.43 3.32
N ASP A 195 25.68 52.70 3.58
CA ASP A 195 24.79 53.57 4.35
C ASP A 195 23.55 54.00 3.54
N ASP A 196 23.64 53.97 2.20
CA ASP A 196 22.53 54.32 1.30
C ASP A 196 21.67 53.10 0.93
N TYR A 197 22.32 51.96 0.64
CA TYR A 197 21.64 50.72 0.27
C TYR A 197 22.52 49.50 0.56
N GLU A 198 21.98 48.51 1.28
CA GLU A 198 22.70 47.27 1.61
C GLU A 198 22.21 46.12 0.74
N ILE A 199 23.05 45.67 -0.20
CA ILE A 199 22.83 44.43 -0.95
C ILE A 199 23.27 43.25 -0.07
N PRO A 200 22.38 42.27 0.17
CA PRO A 200 22.65 41.21 1.11
C PRO A 200 23.73 40.27 0.59
N SER A 201 24.76 40.01 1.41
CA SER A 201 25.80 38.99 1.13
C SER A 201 25.62 37.72 1.97
N TYR A 202 24.55 37.67 2.77
CA TYR A 202 24.26 36.59 3.70
C TYR A 202 22.76 36.38 3.86
N VAL A 203 22.39 35.19 4.31
CA VAL A 203 21.04 34.85 4.78
C VAL A 203 21.11 34.55 6.26
N GLU A 204 20.22 35.13 7.05
CA GLU A 204 20.12 34.87 8.49
C GLU A 204 18.70 34.41 8.84
N ILE A 205 18.62 33.29 9.55
CA ILE A 205 17.38 32.71 10.07
C ILE A 205 17.44 32.78 11.59
N SER A 206 16.43 33.39 12.22
CA SER A 206 16.31 33.42 13.68
C SER A 206 14.99 32.82 14.14
N ALA A 207 15.01 32.11 15.26
CA ALA A 207 13.83 31.45 15.83
C ALA A 207 14.00 31.22 17.33
N ASP A 208 12.87 31.15 18.05
CA ASP A 208 12.83 30.57 19.39
C ASP A 208 12.67 29.05 19.25
N VAL A 209 13.62 28.30 19.82
CA VAL A 209 13.71 26.85 19.61
C VAL A 209 13.57 26.07 20.92
N LYS A 210 12.87 24.93 20.84
CA LYS A 210 12.85 23.88 21.86
C LYS A 210 13.55 22.64 21.31
N ASN A 211 14.51 22.11 22.06
CA ASN A 211 15.23 20.87 21.69
C ASN A 211 15.79 20.93 20.25
N PHE A 212 16.69 21.87 20.00
CA PHE A 212 17.23 22.16 18.67
C PHE A 212 17.80 20.91 18.00
N GLU A 213 17.45 20.73 16.73
CA GLU A 213 18.02 19.71 15.86
C GLU A 213 18.58 20.38 14.61
N LEU A 214 19.67 19.82 14.08
CA LEU A 214 20.22 20.29 12.81
C LEU A 214 19.21 20.01 11.71
N MET A 215 18.80 21.09 11.05
CA MET A 215 17.93 21.08 9.89
C MET A 215 18.73 20.84 8.62
N THR A 216 18.08 20.23 7.63
CA THR A 216 18.61 20.18 6.28
C THR A 216 18.38 21.53 5.62
N CYS A 217 19.46 22.11 5.08
CA CYS A 217 19.40 23.32 4.28
C CYS A 217 19.88 23.00 2.88
N MET A 218 19.28 23.64 1.89
CA MET A 218 19.71 23.58 0.51
C MET A 218 20.03 24.99 0.03
N THR A 219 21.21 25.18 -0.54
CA THR A 219 21.56 26.44 -1.19
C THR A 219 21.76 26.19 -2.68
N VAL A 220 21.11 27.00 -3.50
CA VAL A 220 21.30 27.03 -4.96
C VAL A 220 22.06 28.31 -5.30
N GLY A 221 23.16 28.18 -6.04
CA GLY A 221 23.90 29.30 -6.61
C GLY A 221 23.71 29.32 -8.12
N THR A 222 23.25 30.44 -8.67
CA THR A 222 23.08 30.58 -10.13
C THR A 222 23.52 31.97 -10.61
N THR A 223 24.05 32.03 -11.82
CA THR A 223 24.34 33.29 -12.53
C THR A 223 23.31 33.57 -13.64
N GLU A 224 22.43 32.61 -13.94
CA GLU A 224 21.55 32.65 -15.12
C GLU A 224 20.60 33.84 -15.11
N LEU A 225 20.12 34.22 -13.92
CA LEU A 225 19.27 35.41 -13.75
C LEU A 225 19.90 36.70 -14.25
N PHE A 226 21.24 36.78 -14.32
CA PHE A 226 21.96 37.96 -14.80
C PHE A 226 22.40 37.85 -16.27
N ASN A 227 22.28 36.67 -16.89
CA ASN A 227 22.63 36.49 -18.29
C ASN A 227 21.60 37.14 -19.24
N GLU A 228 20.34 37.28 -18.79
CA GLU A 228 19.26 37.86 -19.57
C GLU A 228 19.12 39.38 -19.39
N VAL A 229 19.83 39.97 -18.42
CA VAL A 229 19.78 41.41 -18.15
C VAL A 229 20.87 42.11 -18.96
N ASP A 230 20.48 43.12 -19.75
CA ASP A 230 21.40 43.94 -20.55
C ASP A 230 22.35 44.71 -19.60
N THR A 231 23.56 44.18 -19.38
CA THR A 231 24.51 44.65 -18.36
C THR A 231 24.97 46.08 -18.58
N ASP A 232 24.80 46.62 -19.79
CA ASP A 232 25.18 47.98 -20.16
C ASP A 232 24.17 49.04 -19.66
N LYS A 233 23.01 48.64 -19.11
CA LYS A 233 21.94 49.52 -18.63
C LYS A 233 21.36 49.18 -17.27
N LEU A 234 21.98 48.25 -16.54
CA LEU A 234 21.57 47.85 -15.19
C LEU A 234 21.34 49.08 -14.30
N ASN A 235 20.07 49.34 -13.99
CA ASN A 235 19.66 50.34 -13.02
C ASN A 235 18.84 49.67 -11.91
N MET A 236 18.53 50.43 -10.85
CA MET A 236 17.86 49.89 -9.67
C MET A 236 16.47 49.32 -9.98
N ASP A 237 15.77 49.87 -10.99
CA ASP A 237 14.41 49.42 -11.35
C ASP A 237 14.43 48.02 -12.00
N ASP A 238 15.47 47.71 -12.78
CA ASP A 238 15.64 46.38 -13.39
C ASP A 238 15.96 45.31 -12.32
N ILE A 239 16.73 45.69 -11.30
CA ILE A 239 17.03 44.84 -10.14
C ILE A 239 15.77 44.60 -9.31
N ASP A 240 14.99 45.64 -9.02
CA ASP A 240 13.72 45.53 -8.30
C ASP A 240 12.70 44.67 -9.06
N GLY A 241 12.63 44.81 -10.39
CA GLY A 241 11.80 43.97 -11.26
C GLY A 241 12.18 42.50 -11.17
N THR A 242 13.48 42.19 -11.28
CA THR A 242 14.00 40.82 -11.19
C THR A 242 13.77 40.21 -9.80
N ILE A 243 13.97 40.98 -8.73
CA ILE A 243 13.70 40.53 -7.35
C ILE A 243 12.21 40.27 -7.15
N LYS A 244 11.35 41.09 -7.76
CA LYS A 244 9.90 40.87 -7.72
C LYS A 244 9.51 39.57 -8.43
N GLU A 245 9.99 39.34 -9.65
CA GLU A 245 9.73 38.10 -10.39
C GLU A 245 10.24 36.86 -9.62
N PHE A 246 11.43 36.96 -9.04
CA PHE A 246 11.97 35.91 -8.17
C PHE A 246 11.08 35.66 -6.94
N THR A 247 10.59 36.73 -6.30
CA THR A 247 9.67 36.63 -5.17
C THR A 247 8.34 35.97 -5.59
N ASP A 248 7.77 36.37 -6.72
CA ASP A 248 6.54 35.79 -7.25
C ASP A 248 6.72 34.30 -7.60
N ALA A 249 7.89 33.91 -8.14
CA ALA A 249 8.23 32.51 -8.41
C ALA A 249 8.39 31.68 -7.11
N VAL A 250 9.00 32.26 -6.07
CA VAL A 250 9.09 31.65 -4.74
C VAL A 250 7.69 31.46 -4.13
N ASP A 251 6.78 32.42 -4.33
CA ASP A 251 5.40 32.35 -3.86
C ASP A 251 4.65 31.19 -4.51
N GLN A 252 4.76 31.08 -5.84
CA GLN A 252 4.17 29.97 -6.59
C GLN A 252 4.74 28.61 -6.17
N LEU A 253 6.06 28.51 -5.95
CA LEU A 253 6.70 27.28 -5.48
C LEU A 253 6.19 26.89 -4.09
N SER A 254 6.02 27.87 -3.20
CA SER A 254 5.47 27.65 -1.86
C SER A 254 4.03 27.17 -1.91
N ASP A 255 3.19 27.78 -2.74
CA ASP A 255 1.79 27.38 -2.91
C ASP A 255 1.69 25.96 -3.50
N GLY A 256 2.48 25.67 -4.54
CA GLY A 256 2.53 24.33 -5.15
C GLY A 256 3.03 23.26 -4.18
N SER A 257 4.00 23.60 -3.31
CA SER A 257 4.48 22.68 -2.28
C SER A 257 3.42 22.41 -1.20
N SER A 258 2.64 23.43 -0.84
CA SER A 258 1.52 23.30 0.11
C SER A 258 0.41 22.40 -0.45
N GLN A 259 0.04 22.61 -1.72
CA GLN A 259 -0.92 21.74 -2.43
C GLN A 259 -0.44 20.29 -2.52
N LEU A 260 0.86 20.07 -2.77
CA LEU A 260 1.44 18.72 -2.78
C LEU A 260 1.34 18.07 -1.41
N TYR A 261 1.62 18.81 -0.34
CA TYR A 261 1.48 18.33 1.03
C TYR A 261 0.04 17.91 1.35
N ASP A 262 -0.95 18.76 1.04
CA ASP A 262 -2.38 18.44 1.23
C ASP A 262 -2.79 17.18 0.45
N GLY A 263 -2.28 17.03 -0.77
CA GLY A 263 -2.46 15.84 -1.59
C GLY A 263 -1.88 14.58 -0.94
N LEU A 264 -0.70 14.68 -0.32
CA LEU A 264 -0.07 13.57 0.41
C LEU A 264 -0.83 13.21 1.69
N VAL A 265 -1.34 14.19 2.43
CA VAL A 265 -2.20 13.96 3.61
C VAL A 265 -3.47 13.21 3.18
N THR A 266 -4.15 13.70 2.14
CA THR A 266 -5.35 13.06 1.59
C THR A 266 -5.05 11.62 1.14
N LEU A 267 -3.92 11.40 0.46
CA LEU A 267 -3.50 10.07 0.02
C LEU A 267 -3.26 9.14 1.21
N PHE A 268 -2.65 9.62 2.28
CA PHE A 268 -2.40 8.84 3.49
C PHE A 268 -3.72 8.42 4.16
N GLU A 269 -4.66 9.35 4.31
CA GLU A 269 -6.00 9.06 4.85
C GLU A 269 -6.74 8.03 4.00
N LYS A 270 -6.76 8.20 2.68
CA LYS A 270 -7.40 7.25 1.76
C LYS A 270 -6.71 5.88 1.72
N SER A 271 -5.41 5.84 1.97
CA SER A 271 -4.69 4.57 2.14
C SER A 271 -5.10 3.86 3.43
N GLY A 272 -5.36 4.60 4.50
CA GLY A 272 -5.95 4.07 5.74
C GLY A 272 -7.35 3.49 5.51
N GLU A 273 -8.24 4.23 4.84
CA GLU A 273 -9.58 3.74 4.47
C GLU A 273 -9.52 2.45 3.63
N LEU A 274 -8.57 2.38 2.68
CA LEU A 274 -8.35 1.17 1.86
C LEU A 274 -7.87 -0.02 2.70
N ALA A 275 -6.97 0.21 3.66
CA ALA A 275 -6.48 -0.83 4.57
C ALA A 275 -7.63 -1.39 5.44
N ASP A 276 -8.50 -0.52 5.94
CA ASP A 276 -9.69 -0.94 6.70
C ASP A 276 -10.67 -1.72 5.82
N GLY A 277 -10.92 -1.25 4.59
CA GLY A 277 -11.78 -1.94 3.63
C GLY A 277 -11.26 -3.32 3.24
N THR A 278 -9.94 -3.47 3.06
CA THR A 278 -9.33 -4.77 2.77
C THR A 278 -9.36 -5.72 3.96
N LYS A 279 -9.25 -5.21 5.19
CA LYS A 279 -9.46 -6.00 6.40
C LYS A 279 -10.90 -6.51 6.51
N GLN A 280 -11.89 -5.64 6.28
CA GLN A 280 -13.31 -6.04 6.27
C GLN A 280 -13.59 -7.12 5.21
N LEU A 281 -12.98 -6.99 4.03
CA LEU A 281 -13.10 -8.01 2.97
C LEU A 281 -12.52 -9.35 3.41
N ALA A 282 -11.36 -9.36 4.08
CA ALA A 282 -10.73 -10.57 4.60
C ALA A 282 -11.60 -11.25 5.69
N ASP A 283 -12.15 -10.46 6.61
CA ASP A 283 -13.05 -10.97 7.66
C ASP A 283 -14.34 -11.56 7.06
N GLY A 284 -14.89 -10.89 6.04
CA GLY A 284 -16.05 -11.39 5.28
C GLY A 284 -15.75 -12.69 4.53
N ALA A 285 -14.56 -12.81 3.93
CA ALA A 285 -14.11 -14.05 3.28
C ALA A 285 -13.94 -15.20 4.28
N GLY A 286 -13.42 -14.92 5.49
CA GLY A 286 -13.35 -15.90 6.58
C GLY A 286 -14.72 -16.39 7.03
N THR A 287 -15.66 -15.47 7.20
CA THR A 287 -17.06 -15.80 7.55
C THR A 287 -17.71 -16.67 6.48
N LEU A 288 -17.48 -16.35 5.19
CA LEU A 288 -17.98 -17.16 4.08
C LEU A 288 -17.37 -18.57 4.10
N TYR A 289 -16.07 -18.70 4.32
CA TYR A 289 -15.38 -19.98 4.43
C TYR A 289 -16.01 -20.86 5.52
N ASP A 290 -16.17 -20.33 6.73
CA ASP A 290 -16.78 -21.07 7.85
C ASP A 290 -18.24 -21.46 7.57
N GLY A 291 -19.00 -20.56 6.95
CA GLY A 291 -20.36 -20.84 6.49
C GLY A 291 -20.42 -21.98 5.48
N THR A 292 -19.49 -22.02 4.51
CA THR A 292 -19.41 -23.13 3.55
C THR A 292 -19.01 -24.45 4.21
N GLY A 293 -18.13 -24.43 5.21
CA GLY A 293 -17.80 -25.62 6.01
C GLY A 293 -19.02 -26.16 6.76
N THR A 294 -19.81 -25.28 7.36
CA THR A 294 -21.07 -25.64 8.02
C THR A 294 -22.08 -26.26 7.05
N LEU A 295 -22.21 -25.69 5.85
CA LEU A 295 -23.10 -26.21 4.81
C LEU A 295 -22.68 -27.62 4.34
N VAL A 296 -21.38 -27.86 4.17
CA VAL A 296 -20.86 -29.18 3.80
C VAL A 296 -21.20 -30.22 4.87
N ASN A 297 -20.98 -29.88 6.14
CA ASN A 297 -21.32 -30.78 7.26
C ASN A 297 -22.83 -31.08 7.29
N GLY A 298 -23.68 -30.06 7.20
CA GLY A 298 -25.13 -30.26 7.16
C GLY A 298 -25.61 -31.10 5.96
N THR A 299 -24.93 -30.99 4.81
CA THR A 299 -25.22 -31.82 3.63
C THR A 299 -24.83 -33.29 3.86
N ASN A 300 -23.71 -33.55 4.55
CA ASN A 300 -23.30 -34.90 4.90
C ASN A 300 -24.25 -35.55 5.94
N ASP A 301 -24.72 -34.77 6.90
CA ASP A 301 -25.72 -35.22 7.88
C ASP A 301 -27.04 -35.57 7.19
N LEU A 302 -27.51 -34.70 6.28
CA LEU A 302 -28.70 -34.95 5.49
C LEU A 302 -28.57 -36.23 4.65
N LYS A 303 -27.41 -36.44 4.01
CA LYS A 303 -27.13 -37.66 3.25
C LYS A 303 -27.22 -38.89 4.16
N SER A 304 -26.60 -38.84 5.34
CA SER A 304 -26.60 -39.95 6.29
C SER A 304 -28.02 -40.28 6.77
N GLY A 305 -28.82 -39.26 7.11
CA GLY A 305 -30.22 -39.44 7.47
C GLY A 305 -31.07 -40.02 6.32
N ALA A 306 -30.80 -39.62 5.07
CA ALA A 306 -31.48 -40.20 3.90
C ALA A 306 -31.12 -41.69 3.69
N ASP A 307 -29.85 -42.06 3.90
CA ASP A 307 -29.41 -43.46 3.84
C ASP A 307 -30.08 -44.30 4.93
N GLU A 308 -30.18 -43.79 6.17
CA GLU A 308 -30.89 -44.43 7.28
C GLU A 308 -32.39 -44.62 6.99
N LEU A 309 -33.04 -43.58 6.46
CA LEU A 309 -34.46 -43.64 6.06
C LEU A 309 -34.67 -44.71 4.99
N ASN A 310 -33.77 -44.80 4.01
CA ASN A 310 -33.84 -45.84 2.98
C ASN A 310 -33.70 -47.25 3.58
N VAL A 311 -32.77 -47.47 4.52
CA VAL A 311 -32.66 -48.74 5.25
C VAL A 311 -33.94 -49.06 6.02
N GLY A 312 -34.53 -48.07 6.70
CA GLY A 312 -35.80 -48.21 7.41
C GLY A 312 -36.95 -48.60 6.48
N ALA A 313 -37.04 -47.96 5.30
CA ALA A 313 -38.05 -48.26 4.30
C ALA A 313 -37.93 -49.69 3.75
N VAL A 314 -36.70 -50.18 3.52
CA VAL A 314 -36.45 -51.58 3.13
C VAL A 314 -36.91 -52.54 4.23
N LYS A 315 -36.56 -52.30 5.50
CA LYS A 315 -37.02 -53.13 6.63
C LYS A 315 -38.54 -53.15 6.76
N LEU A 316 -39.20 -52.01 6.57
CA LEU A 316 -40.66 -51.92 6.61
C LEU A 316 -41.30 -52.73 5.49
N LYS A 317 -40.75 -52.64 4.27
CA LYS A 317 -41.18 -53.45 3.13
C LYS A 317 -41.06 -54.94 3.44
N ASP A 318 -39.91 -55.39 3.93
CA ASP A 318 -39.67 -56.80 4.25
C ASP A 318 -40.61 -57.29 5.36
N GLY A 319 -40.80 -56.51 6.42
CA GLY A 319 -41.77 -56.82 7.48
C GLY A 319 -43.21 -56.91 6.96
N THR A 320 -43.59 -56.05 6.01
CA THR A 320 -44.90 -56.10 5.35
C THR A 320 -45.07 -57.39 4.53
N VAL A 321 -44.03 -57.83 3.82
CA VAL A 321 -44.03 -59.11 3.10
C VAL A 321 -44.20 -60.28 4.07
N SER A 322 -43.47 -60.29 5.20
CA SER A 322 -43.60 -61.32 6.24
C SER A 322 -44.99 -61.33 6.87
N LEU A 323 -45.58 -60.16 7.15
CA LEU A 323 -46.94 -60.06 7.68
C LEU A 323 -47.97 -60.65 6.72
N VAL A 324 -47.87 -60.32 5.42
CA VAL A 324 -48.76 -60.88 4.38
C VAL A 324 -48.64 -62.40 4.31
N ALA A 325 -47.43 -62.95 4.42
CA ALA A 325 -47.22 -64.40 4.49
C ALA A 325 -47.89 -65.01 5.72
N GLY A 326 -47.67 -64.45 6.91
CA GLY A 326 -48.29 -64.92 8.15
C GLY A 326 -49.83 -64.86 8.13
N ILE A 327 -50.42 -63.85 7.49
CA ILE A 327 -51.88 -63.76 7.29
C ILE A 327 -52.38 -64.90 6.39
N LYS A 328 -51.64 -65.28 5.34
CA LYS A 328 -52.00 -66.42 4.48
C LYS A 328 -51.91 -67.75 5.24
N ASP A 329 -50.89 -67.92 6.06
CA ASP A 329 -50.73 -69.12 6.90
C ASP A 329 -51.86 -69.22 7.93
N LEU A 330 -52.20 -68.12 8.61
CA LEU A 330 -53.32 -68.05 9.55
C LEU A 330 -54.65 -68.40 8.87
N LYS A 331 -54.91 -67.86 7.67
CA LYS A 331 -56.11 -68.18 6.88
C LYS A 331 -56.18 -69.68 6.57
N THR A 332 -55.06 -70.26 6.14
CA THR A 332 -54.97 -71.70 5.83
C THR A 332 -55.22 -72.56 7.07
N GLY A 333 -54.64 -72.17 8.22
CA GLY A 333 -54.87 -72.83 9.50
C GLY A 333 -56.33 -72.75 9.97
N ALA A 334 -56.98 -71.59 9.78
CA ALA A 334 -58.39 -71.40 10.12
C ALA A 334 -59.31 -72.28 9.23
N GLU A 335 -59.04 -72.38 7.94
CA GLU A 335 -59.76 -73.27 7.02
C GLU A 335 -59.59 -74.75 7.41
N ALA A 336 -58.38 -75.15 7.81
CA ALA A 336 -58.12 -76.50 8.30
C ALA A 336 -58.86 -76.81 9.61
N LEU A 337 -58.91 -75.85 10.54
CA LEU A 337 -59.64 -75.97 11.81
C LEU A 337 -61.14 -76.10 11.58
N ASP A 338 -61.72 -75.26 10.70
CA ASP A 338 -63.14 -75.32 10.33
C ASP A 338 -63.50 -76.68 9.71
N SER A 339 -62.68 -77.17 8.77
CA SER A 339 -62.85 -78.51 8.19
C SER A 339 -62.77 -79.62 9.25
N GLY A 340 -61.82 -79.54 10.19
CA GLY A 340 -61.68 -80.47 11.30
C GLY A 340 -62.89 -80.47 12.24
N ALA A 341 -63.42 -79.30 12.57
CA ALA A 341 -64.63 -79.15 13.36
C ALA A 341 -65.86 -79.75 12.66
N GLY A 342 -65.96 -79.58 11.34
CA GLY A 342 -66.98 -80.24 10.50
C GLY A 342 -66.92 -81.77 10.62
N LYS A 343 -65.74 -82.35 10.45
CA LYS A 343 -65.52 -83.80 10.60
C LYS A 343 -65.85 -84.30 12.01
N LEU A 344 -65.49 -83.55 13.05
CA LEU A 344 -65.83 -83.90 14.43
C LEU A 344 -67.35 -83.90 14.67
N LYS A 345 -68.06 -82.91 14.13
CA LYS A 345 -69.53 -82.84 14.18
C LYS A 345 -70.18 -84.05 13.48
N GLU A 346 -69.68 -84.43 12.32
CA GLU A 346 -70.14 -85.62 11.60
C GLU A 346 -69.90 -86.90 12.42
N GLY A 347 -68.68 -87.08 12.94
CA GLY A 347 -68.32 -88.23 13.77
C GLY A 347 -69.13 -88.35 15.05
N THR A 348 -69.39 -87.23 15.76
CA THR A 348 -70.23 -87.21 16.97
C THR A 348 -71.70 -87.50 16.65
N SER A 349 -72.21 -87.04 15.49
CA SER A 349 -73.55 -87.38 15.02
C SER A 349 -73.67 -88.87 14.69
N ALA A 350 -72.65 -89.45 14.04
CA ALA A 350 -72.60 -90.88 13.76
C ALA A 350 -72.52 -91.73 15.05
N LEU A 351 -71.72 -91.31 16.03
CA LEU A 351 -71.64 -91.95 17.35
C LEU A 351 -72.99 -91.94 18.08
N ALA A 352 -73.70 -90.80 18.06
CA ALA A 352 -75.04 -90.69 18.64
C ALA A 352 -76.04 -91.62 17.94
N GLY A 353 -75.97 -91.72 16.61
CA GLY A 353 -76.75 -92.69 15.83
C GLY A 353 -76.48 -94.14 16.26
N GLY A 354 -75.20 -94.53 16.33
CA GLY A 354 -74.80 -95.86 16.77
C GLY A 354 -75.20 -96.18 18.21
N ALA A 355 -75.15 -95.21 19.12
CA ALA A 355 -75.62 -95.36 20.49
C ALA A 355 -77.15 -95.62 20.55
N ASN A 356 -77.94 -94.89 19.74
CA ASN A 356 -79.38 -95.14 19.63
C ASN A 356 -79.69 -96.54 19.07
N ASP A 357 -78.91 -97.01 18.10
CA ASP A 357 -79.08 -98.35 17.55
C ASP A 357 -78.67 -99.44 18.56
N LEU A 358 -77.64 -99.20 19.37
CA LEU A 358 -77.28 -100.08 20.50
C LEU A 358 -78.40 -100.17 21.53
N ILE A 359 -79.03 -99.04 21.90
CA ILE A 359 -80.20 -99.01 22.81
C ILE A 359 -81.33 -99.87 22.25
N LYS A 360 -81.71 -99.67 20.98
CA LYS A 360 -82.73 -100.50 20.32
C LYS A 360 -82.36 -101.98 20.30
N GLY A 361 -81.08 -102.30 20.09
CA GLY A 361 -80.57 -103.67 20.14
C GLY A 361 -80.70 -104.28 21.53
N ALA A 362 -80.36 -103.52 22.58
CA ALA A 362 -80.52 -103.94 23.97
C ALA A 362 -82.00 -104.15 24.34
N ASP A 363 -82.90 -103.27 23.92
CA ASP A 363 -84.35 -103.42 24.13
C ASP A 363 -84.91 -104.70 23.47
N LYS A 364 -84.45 -104.99 22.24
CA LYS A 364 -84.79 -106.23 21.54
C LYS A 364 -84.26 -107.46 22.27
N LEU A 365 -83.01 -107.41 22.74
CA LEU A 365 -82.42 -108.50 23.51
C LEU A 365 -83.18 -108.74 24.82
N ASN A 366 -83.53 -107.68 25.54
CA ASN A 366 -84.33 -107.75 26.78
C ASN A 366 -85.72 -108.35 26.53
N SER A 367 -86.38 -107.94 25.44
CA SER A 367 -87.68 -108.49 25.03
C SER A 367 -87.58 -109.98 24.66
N GLY A 368 -86.52 -110.36 23.93
CA GLY A 368 -86.24 -111.76 23.60
C GLY A 368 -85.94 -112.62 24.83
N ALA A 369 -85.15 -112.11 25.77
CA ALA A 369 -84.86 -112.78 27.04
C ALA A 369 -86.14 -112.97 27.88
N SER A 370 -87.00 -111.95 27.97
CA SER A 370 -88.29 -112.04 28.66
C SER A 370 -89.22 -113.08 28.02
N SER A 371 -89.20 -113.17 26.68
CA SER A 371 -89.97 -114.17 25.94
C SER A 371 -89.43 -115.59 26.18
N LEU A 372 -88.10 -115.76 26.23
CA LEU A 372 -87.45 -117.03 26.55
C LEU A 372 -87.77 -117.50 27.98
N ASP A 373 -87.69 -116.58 28.96
CA ASP A 373 -88.05 -116.84 30.36
C ASP A 373 -89.52 -117.27 30.51
N SER A 374 -90.43 -116.57 29.82
CA SER A 374 -91.84 -116.95 29.75
C SER A 374 -92.03 -118.35 29.13
N GLY A 375 -91.31 -118.67 28.06
CA GLY A 375 -91.34 -119.99 27.42
C GLY A 375 -90.77 -121.10 28.31
N ALA A 376 -89.68 -120.83 29.03
CA ALA A 376 -89.10 -121.76 30.01
C ALA A 376 -90.08 -122.05 31.16
N SER A 377 -90.75 -121.01 31.69
CA SER A 377 -91.79 -121.12 32.72
C SER A 377 -92.99 -121.96 32.25
N GLN A 378 -93.39 -121.82 30.97
CA GLN A 378 -94.43 -122.65 30.37
C GLN A 378 -94.03 -124.13 30.25
N VAL A 379 -92.77 -124.40 29.87
CA VAL A 379 -92.23 -125.78 29.80
C VAL A 379 -92.17 -126.40 31.19
N GLU A 380 -91.69 -125.66 32.20
CA GLU A 380 -91.68 -126.11 33.60
C GLU A 380 -93.09 -126.44 34.09
N SER A 381 -94.07 -125.55 33.85
CA SER A 381 -95.47 -125.74 34.24
C SER A 381 -96.16 -126.91 33.53
N GLY A 382 -95.70 -127.29 32.33
CA GLY A 382 -96.26 -128.40 31.55
C GLY A 382 -95.60 -129.76 31.80
N ALA A 383 -94.47 -129.79 32.51
CA ALA A 383 -93.70 -131.01 32.78
C ALA A 383 -93.93 -131.60 34.19
N GLY A 384 -94.66 -130.90 35.07
CA GLY A 384 -95.10 -131.38 36.39
C GLY A 384 -96.56 -131.81 36.37
#